data_AF-A0AAN5R6H6-F1
#
_entry.id   AF-A0AAN5R6H6-F1
#
_cell.length_a   1.000
_cell.length_b   1.000
_cell.length_c   1.000
_cell.angle_alpha   90.00
_cell.angle_beta   90.00
_cell.angle_gamma   90.00
#
_symmetry.space_group_name_H-M   'P 1'
#
loop_
_entity.id
_entity.type
_entity.pdbx_description
1 polymer ?
#
loop_
_entity_poly.entity_id
_entity_poly.type
_entity_poly.pdbx_seq_one_letter_code
_entity_poly.pdbx_strand_id
1 'polypeptide(L)' 'MFLEAAHHPQIKNLFQFAFFTRLRTSELLALEWQDIDLKRGTVKVSRAMVR' A
#
# COMPACT_ATOMS: atom_id res chain seq x y z
N MET A 1 10.36 -4.56 -16.56
CA MET A 1 10.44 -5.59 -15.50
C MET A 1 9.22 -5.44 -14.59
N PHE A 2 8.17 -6.24 -14.81
CA PHE A 2 6.84 -6.32 -14.14
C PHE A 2 6.02 -5.03 -13.88
N LEU A 3 6.58 -3.96 -13.34
CA LEU A 3 5.87 -2.70 -13.06
C LEU A 3 5.63 -1.83 -14.30
N GLU A 4 6.38 -2.07 -15.38
CA GLU A 4 6.18 -1.42 -16.68
C GLU A 4 4.93 -1.93 -17.42
N ALA A 5 4.38 -3.08 -17.00
CA ALA A 5 3.12 -3.59 -17.55
C ALA A 5 1.89 -2.90 -16.93
N ALA A 6 2.05 -2.25 -15.77
CA ALA A 6 0.98 -1.48 -15.15
C ALA A 6 0.90 -0.09 -15.78
N HIS A 7 0.09 0.06 -16.82
CA HIS A 7 -0.09 1.34 -17.53
C HIS A 7 -0.73 2.44 -16.66
N HIS A 8 -1.42 2.07 -15.56
CA HIS A 8 -2.04 3.04 -14.66
C HIS A 8 -1.11 3.42 -13.49
N PRO A 9 -0.76 4.71 -13.30
CA PRO A 9 0.19 5.14 -12.27
C PRO A 9 -0.20 4.72 -10.85
N GLN A 10 -1.48 4.74 -10.51
CA GLN A 10 -1.93 4.33 -9.17
C GLN A 10 -1.74 2.83 -8.93
N ILE A 11 -1.89 2.01 -9.97
CA ILE A 11 -1.66 0.56 -9.88
C ILE A 11 -0.17 0.31 -9.64
N LYS A 12 0.70 1.01 -10.37
CA LYS A 12 2.15 0.96 -10.16
C LYS A 12 2.53 1.32 -8.72
N ASN A 13 1.99 2.42 -8.20
CA ASN A 13 2.23 2.86 -6.82
C ASN A 13 1.76 1.83 -5.80
N LEU A 14 0.57 1.26 -5.98
CA LEU A 14 0.02 0.22 -5.10
C LEU A 14 0.93 -1.01 -5.04
N PHE A 15 1.35 -1.53 -6.20
CA PHE A 15 2.22 -2.71 -6.26
C PHE A 15 3.61 -2.44 -5.70
N GLN A 16 4.21 -1.27 -6.01
CA GLN A 16 5.48 -0.87 -5.43
C GLN A 16 5.38 -0.80 -3.91
N PHE A 17 4.36 -0.10 -3.40
CA PHE A 17 4.14 0.06 -1.97
C PHE A 17 3.95 -1.30 -1.27
N ALA A 18 3.06 -2.15 -1.79
CA ALA A 18 2.82 -3.49 -1.26
C ALA A 18 4.10 -4.35 -1.22
N PHE A 19 4.89 -4.30 -2.29
CA PHE A 19 6.11 -5.10 -2.41
C PHE A 19 7.19 -4.67 -1.41
N PHE A 20 7.44 -3.36 -1.30
CA PHE A 20 8.51 -2.85 -0.43
C PHE A 20 8.14 -2.84 1.05
N THR A 21 6.86 -2.64 1.39
CA THR A 21 6.40 -2.65 2.80
C THR A 21 6.09 -4.04 3.33
N ARG A 22 5.94 -5.04 2.43
CA ARG A 22 5.54 -6.42 2.75
C ARG A 22 4.21 -6.52 3.51
N LEU A 23 3.33 -5.54 3.35
CA LEU A 23 2.00 -5.58 3.94
C LEU A 23 1.19 -6.73 3.34
N ARG A 24 0.38 -7.36 4.18
CA ARG A 24 -0.58 -8.37 3.74
C ARG A 24 -1.69 -7.70 2.94
N THR A 25 -2.30 -8.43 2.02
CA THR A 25 -3.43 -7.92 1.24
C THR A 25 -4.55 -7.37 2.12
N SER A 26 -4.87 -8.03 3.23
CA SER A 26 -5.90 -7.57 4.18
C SER A 26 -5.53 -6.26 4.89
N GLU A 27 -4.24 -6.03 5.15
CA GLU A 27 -3.74 -4.79 5.77
C GLU A 27 -3.75 -3.64 4.74
N LEU A 28 -3.34 -3.92 3.49
CA LEU A 28 -3.42 -2.96 2.38
C LEU A 28 -4.85 -2.51 2.11
N LEU A 29 -5.81 -3.44 2.14
CA LEU A 29 -7.22 -3.15 1.89
C LEU A 29 -7.87 -2.34 3.02
N ALA A 30 -7.35 -2.43 4.25
CA ALA A 30 -7.89 -1.73 5.40
C ALA A 30 -7.15 -0.41 5.72
N LEU A 31 -6.17 -0.04 4.89
CA LEU A 31 -5.39 1.17 5.03
C LEU A 31 -6.23 2.40 4.68
N GLU A 32 -6.21 3.41 5.55
CA GLU A 32 -6.89 4.67 5.32
C GLU A 32 -5.88 5.82 5.23
N TRP A 33 -6.26 6.92 4.59
CA TRP A 33 -5.38 8.09 4.44
C TRP A 33 -4.90 8.67 5.78
N GLN A 34 -5.71 8.53 6.85
CA GLN A 34 -5.35 8.96 8.20
C GLN A 34 -4.22 8.16 8.84
N ASP A 35 -3.91 6.96 8.33
CA ASP A 35 -2.81 6.12 8.83
C ASP A 35 -1.46 6.47 8.18
N ILE A 36 -1.45 7.37 7.19
CA ILE A 36 -0.26 7.70 6.38
C ILE A 36 0.27 9.07 6.80
N ASP A 37 1.50 9.10 7.31
CA ASP A 37 2.24 10.33 7.52
C ASP A 37 3.31 10.49 6.45
N LEU A 38 2.98 11.26 5.41
CA LEU A 38 3.90 11.55 4.30
C LEU A 38 5.07 12.46 4.71
N LYS A 39 4.95 13.25 5.78
CA LYS A 39 6.06 14.10 6.26
C LYS A 39 7.12 13.26 6.96
N ARG A 40 6.69 12.25 7.73
CA ARG A 40 7.57 11.32 8.44
C ARG A 40 7.95 10.11 7.60
N GLY A 41 7.28 9.85 6.48
CA GLY A 41 7.51 8.68 5.64
C GLY A 41 7.09 7.38 6.33
N THR A 42 6.08 7.43 7.20
CA THR A 42 5.64 6.30 8.02
C THR A 42 4.19 5.96 7.76
N VAL A 43 3.85 4.68 7.87
CA VAL A 43 2.48 4.18 7.77
C VAL A 43 2.15 3.37 9.02
N LYS A 44 1.00 3.67 9.64
CA LYS A 44 0.51 2.96 10.82
C LYS A 44 -0.40 1.80 10.41
N VAL A 45 0.07 0.58 10.57
CA VAL A 45 -0.74 -0.63 10.31
C VAL A 45 -1.50 -0.98 11.59
N SER A 46 -2.77 -0.59 11.67
CA SER A 46 -3.59 -0.76 12.89
C SER A 46 -4.73 -1.77 12.74
N ARG A 47 -5.08 -2.14 11.50
CA ARG A 47 -6.22 -2.98 11.18
C ARG A 47 -5.94 -3.84 9.96
N ALA A 48 -6.70 -4.92 9.84
CA ALA A 48 -6.74 -5.77 8.67
C ALA A 48 -8.20 -6.04 8.31
N MET A 49 -8.52 -6.11 7.02
CA MET A 49 -9.84 -6.47 6.54
C MET A 49 -10.08 -7.95 6.88
N VAL A 50 -11.02 -8.21 7.78
CA VAL A 50 -11.47 -9.55 8.16
C VAL A 50 -12.91 -9.71 7.67
N ARG A 51 -13.23 -10.88 7.13
CA ARG A 51 -14.56 -11.22 6.62
C ARG A 51 -15.27 -12.14 7.60
#